data_AF-A0A951QD25-F1
#
_entry.id   AF-A0A951QD25-F1
#
_cell.length_a   1.000
_cell.length_b   1.000
_cell.length_c   1.000
_cell.angle_alpha   90.00
_cell.angle_beta   90.00
_cell.angle_gamma   90.00
#
_symmetry.space_group_name_H-M   'P 1'
#
loop_
_entity.id
_entity.type
_entity.pdbx_description
1 polymer ?
#
loop_
_entity_poly.entity_id
_entity_poly.type
_entity_poly.pdbx_seq_one_letter_code
_entity_poly.pdbx_strand_id
1 'polypeptide(L)'
;MSTKEQLLNELKHAPDATVEEILDFCLFLKQRQQAKAETSAASVPQTNGILDLLKQVEAIQAQVPPGEWDKLPHDGSINHDHYLYGAPKVEE
;
A
#
# COMPACT_ATOMS: atom_id res chain seq x y z
N MET A 1 16.07 20.70 27.26
CA MET A 1 16.97 19.88 26.44
C MET A 1 16.27 19.60 25.13
N SER A 2 16.74 20.23 24.06
CA SER A 2 16.24 19.98 22.71
C SER A 2 16.58 18.56 22.29
N THR A 3 15.68 17.88 21.58
CA THR A 3 15.94 16.55 20.97
C THR A 3 17.22 16.55 20.13
N LYS A 4 17.57 17.69 19.52
CA LYS A 4 18.83 17.89 18.78
C LYS A 4 20.07 17.80 19.68
N GLU A 5 19.99 18.32 20.90
CA GLU A 5 21.10 18.34 21.85
C GLU A 5 21.34 16.96 22.45
N GLN A 6 20.28 16.20 22.72
CA GLN A 6 20.38 14.81 23.17
C GLN A 6 21.01 13.92 22.09
N LEU A 7 20.59 14.08 20.83
CA LEU A 7 21.17 13.34 19.71
C LEU A 7 22.66 13.63 19.54
N LEU A 8 23.08 14.88 19.72
CA LEU A 8 24.49 15.29 19.62
C LEU A 8 25.33 14.69 20.75
N ASN A 9 24.75 14.52 21.95
CA ASN A 9 25.47 13.96 23.09
C ASN A 9 25.61 12.43 22.98
N GLU A 10 24.56 11.76 22.50
CA GLU A 10 24.57 10.33 22.19
C GLU A 10 25.57 10.02 21.06
N LEU A 11 25.58 10.82 19.98
CA LEU A 11 26.50 10.62 18.86
C LEU A 11 27.98 10.81 19.25
N LYS A 12 28.27 11.58 20.31
CA LYS A 12 29.64 11.77 20.83
C LYS A 12 30.15 10.59 21.65
N HIS A 13 29.25 9.84 22.29
CA HIS A 13 29.60 8.66 23.10
C HIS A 13 29.37 7.34 22.37
N ALA A 14 28.68 7.38 21.22
CA ALA A 14 28.41 6.21 20.41
C ALA A 14 29.68 5.72 19.67
N PRO A 15 29.85 4.39 19.51
CA PRO A 15 30.93 3.83 18.71
C PRO A 15 30.76 4.15 17.22
N ASP A 16 31.88 4.25 16.50
CA ASP A 16 31.92 4.72 15.09
C ASP A 16 30.99 3.93 14.16
N ALA A 17 30.81 2.62 14.39
CA ALA A 17 29.87 1.79 13.63
C ALA A 17 28.41 2.27 13.74
N THR A 18 27.98 2.73 14.91
CA THR A 18 26.63 3.25 15.11
C THR A 18 26.49 4.66 14.53
N VAL A 19 27.57 5.43 14.51
CA VAL A 19 27.60 6.75 13.86
C VAL A 19 27.42 6.63 12.35
N GLU A 20 28.03 5.62 11.72
CA GLU A 20 27.84 5.31 10.29
C GLU A 20 26.40 4.95 9.97
N GLU A 21 25.76 4.05 10.74
CA GLU A 21 24.36 3.68 10.52
C GLU A 21 23.40 4.87 10.69
N ILE A 22 23.64 5.72 11.69
CA ILE A 22 22.83 6.93 11.90
C ILE A 22 23.07 7.94 10.77
N LEU A 23 24.30 8.07 10.29
CA LEU A 23 24.63 8.93 9.15
C LEU A 23 23.94 8.46 7.88
N ASP A 24 24.01 7.17 7.56
CA ASP A 24 23.31 6.56 6.44
C ASP A 24 21.79 6.78 6.54
N PHE A 25 21.23 6.60 7.73
CA PHE A 25 19.82 6.89 7.98
C PHE A 25 19.48 8.37 7.76
N CYS A 26 20.36 9.28 8.17
CA CYS A 26 20.17 10.72 7.98
C CYS A 26 20.29 11.12 6.49
N LEU A 27 21.25 10.54 5.76
CA LEU A 27 21.40 10.71 4.32
C LEU A 27 20.18 10.18 3.56
N PHE A 28 19.69 9.00 3.95
CA PHE A 28 18.46 8.43 3.42
C PHE A 28 17.26 9.35 3.64
N LEU A 29 17.09 9.88 4.87
CA LEU A 29 16.01 10.83 5.16
C LEU A 29 16.11 12.10 4.34
N LYS A 30 17.32 12.64 4.15
CA LYS A 30 17.55 13.83 3.33
C LYS A 30 17.21 13.57 1.86
N GLN A 31 17.64 12.45 1.31
CA GLN A 31 17.32 12.05 -0.06
C GLN A 31 15.81 11.84 -0.25
N ARG A 32 15.14 11.22 0.73
CA ARG A 32 13.67 11.07 0.74
C ARG A 32 12.94 12.42 0.83
N GLN A 33 13.45 13.37 1.61
CA GLN A 33 12.85 14.71 1.70
C GLN A 33 13.03 15.51 0.41
N GLN A 34 14.18 15.39 -0.26
CA GLN A 34 14.41 15.99 -1.57
C GLN A 34 13.46 15.41 -2.62
N ALA A 35 13.29 14.08 -2.66
CA ALA A 35 12.29 13.45 -3.51
C ALA A 35 10.87 13.93 -3.18
N LYS A 36 10.53 14.12 -1.90
CA LYS A 36 9.21 14.62 -1.47
C LYS A 36 8.95 16.08 -1.87
N ALA A 37 9.98 16.93 -1.92
CA ALA A 37 9.85 18.31 -2.39
C ALA A 37 9.57 18.40 -3.90
N GLU A 38 10.11 17.47 -4.70
CA GLU A 38 9.81 17.36 -6.13
C GLU A 38 8.45 16.65 -6.39
N THR A 39 8.05 15.75 -5.49
CA THR A 39 6.78 15.00 -5.56
C THR A 39 5.56 15.83 -5.10
N SER A 40 5.74 17.03 -4.52
CA SER A 40 4.60 17.94 -4.26
C SER A 40 3.92 18.45 -5.54
N ALA A 41 4.49 18.22 -6.73
CA ALA A 41 3.84 18.46 -8.02
C ALA A 41 3.30 17.18 -8.71
N ALA A 42 3.62 15.99 -8.20
CA ALA A 42 3.15 14.73 -8.76
C ALA A 42 2.91 13.74 -7.62
N SER A 43 1.66 13.60 -7.20
CA SER A 43 1.21 12.57 -6.27
C SER A 43 1.70 11.19 -6.69
N VAL A 44 2.79 10.70 -6.09
CA VAL A 44 3.07 9.26 -6.07
C VAL A 44 2.13 8.68 -5.01
N PRO A 45 1.15 7.85 -5.38
CA PRO A 45 0.31 7.22 -4.40
C PRO A 45 1.23 6.33 -3.57
N GLN A 46 1.28 6.57 -2.28
CA GLN A 46 1.59 5.52 -1.33
C GLN A 46 0.59 4.42 -1.67
N THR A 47 1.02 3.36 -2.35
CA THR A 47 0.18 2.20 -2.61
C THR A 47 -0.07 1.52 -1.28
N ASN A 48 -1.03 2.06 -0.52
CA ASN A 48 -1.74 1.31 0.48
C ASN A 48 -2.47 0.23 -0.33
N GLY A 49 -1.78 -0.88 -0.66
CA GLY A 49 -2.17 -1.80 -1.73
C GLY A 49 -3.61 -2.30 -1.61
N ILE A 50 -4.13 -2.40 -0.40
CA ILE A 50 -5.53 -2.75 -0.12
C ILE A 50 -6.48 -1.60 -0.47
N LEU A 51 -6.15 -0.36 -0.12
CA LEU A 51 -6.99 0.81 -0.42
C LEU A 51 -7.02 1.11 -1.92
N ASP A 52 -5.92 0.87 -2.63
CA ASP A 52 -5.85 1.07 -4.07
C ASP A 52 -6.68 0.02 -4.82
N LEU A 53 -6.59 -1.24 -4.40
CA LEU A 53 -7.45 -2.32 -4.89
C LEU A 53 -8.93 -2.01 -4.65
N LEU A 54 -9.31 -1.58 -3.43
CA LEU A 54 -10.70 -1.25 -3.11
C LEU A 54 -11.25 -0.10 -3.98
N LYS A 55 -10.44 0.93 -4.24
CA LYS A 55 -10.82 2.02 -5.17
C LYS A 55 -11.00 1.51 -6.59
N GLN A 56 -10.14 0.60 -7.04
CA GLN A 56 -10.25 -0.01 -8.37
C GLN A 56 -11.52 -0.87 -8.47
N VAL A 57 -11.85 -1.63 -7.42
CA VAL A 57 -13.09 -2.42 -7.35
C VAL A 57 -14.32 -1.51 -7.37
N GLU A 58 -14.32 -0.40 -6.63
CA GLU A 58 -15.41 0.57 -6.65
C GLU A 58 -15.61 1.19 -8.04
N ALA A 59 -14.51 1.53 -8.74
CA ALA A 59 -14.55 2.04 -10.10
C ALA A 59 -15.10 1.01 -11.12
N ILE A 60 -14.84 -0.28 -10.90
CA ILE A 60 -15.41 -1.38 -11.70
C ILE A 60 -16.89 -1.56 -11.38
N GLN A 61 -17.26 -1.51 -10.10
CA GLN A 61 -18.66 -1.63 -9.67
C GLN A 61 -19.55 -0.52 -10.24
N ALA A 62 -19.04 0.71 -10.32
CA ALA A 62 -19.75 1.85 -10.89
C ALA A 62 -20.05 1.73 -12.39
N GLN A 63 -19.32 0.87 -13.11
CA GLN A 63 -19.55 0.61 -14.54
C GLN A 63 -20.62 -0.45 -14.79
N VAL A 64 -21.04 -1.20 -13.75
CA VAL A 64 -22.02 -2.28 -13.87
C VAL A 64 -23.40 -1.80 -13.37
N PRO A 65 -24.45 -1.83 -14.21
CA PRO A 65 -25.80 -1.41 -13.81
C PRO A 65 -26.34 -2.21 -12.61
N PRO A 66 -27.11 -1.58 -11.71
CA PRO A 66 -27.68 -2.24 -10.52
C PRO A 66 -28.47 -3.52 -10.84
N GLY A 67 -29.19 -3.55 -11.96
CA GLY A 67 -30.00 -4.72 -12.35
C GLY A 67 -29.21 -5.93 -12.89
N GLU A 68 -27.93 -5.79 -13.19
CA GLU A 68 -27.07 -6.94 -13.53
C GLU A 68 -26.56 -7.64 -12.27
N TRP A 69 -26.46 -6.94 -11.13
CA TRP A 69 -26.08 -7.53 -9.84
C TRP A 69 -27.12 -8.52 -9.32
N ASP A 70 -28.41 -8.31 -9.61
CA ASP A 70 -29.48 -9.24 -9.23
C ASP A 70 -29.44 -10.56 -10.03
N LYS A 71 -28.77 -10.58 -11.19
CA LYS A 71 -28.57 -11.80 -11.98
C LYS A 71 -27.38 -12.60 -11.49
N LEU A 72 -26.50 -12.00 -10.67
CA LEU A 72 -25.34 -12.70 -10.15
C LEU A 72 -25.76 -13.66 -9.04
N PRO A 73 -25.37 -14.93 -9.15
CA PRO A 73 -25.70 -15.92 -8.15
C PRO A 73 -24.92 -15.66 -6.86
N HIS A 74 -25.60 -15.74 -5.71
CA HIS A 74 -24.99 -15.45 -4.41
C HIS A 74 -23.94 -16.50 -4.00
N ASP A 75 -23.95 -17.68 -4.62
CA ASP A 75 -22.99 -18.77 -4.42
C ASP A 75 -21.81 -18.72 -5.41
N GLY A 76 -21.57 -17.57 -6.06
CA GLY A 76 -20.50 -17.41 -7.03
C GLY A 76 -19.09 -17.74 -6.50
N SER A 77 -18.84 -17.59 -5.19
CA SER A 77 -17.56 -18.00 -4.58
C SER A 77 -17.40 -19.52 -4.47
N ILE A 78 -18.51 -20.25 -4.35
CA ILE A 78 -18.53 -21.71 -4.19
C ILE A 78 -18.52 -22.38 -5.56
N ASN A 79 -19.32 -21.85 -6.49
CA ASN A 79 -19.56 -22.46 -7.80
C ASN A 79 -18.91 -21.68 -8.96
N HIS A 80 -17.80 -20.97 -8.70
CA HIS A 80 -17.14 -20.18 -9.74
C HIS A 80 -16.77 -21.02 -10.97
N ASP A 81 -16.32 -22.26 -10.78
CA ASP A 81 -16.00 -23.20 -11.87
C ASP A 81 -17.21 -23.57 -12.72
N HIS A 82 -18.40 -23.70 -12.12
CA HIS A 82 -19.64 -23.92 -12.84
C HIS A 82 -19.97 -22.73 -13.74
N TYR A 83 -19.83 -21.50 -13.22
CA TYR A 83 -20.13 -20.29 -13.97
C TYR A 83 -19.09 -19.93 -15.03
N LEU A 84 -17.83 -20.29 -14.81
CA LEU A 84 -16.72 -20.01 -15.73
C LEU A 84 -16.55 -21.09 -16.80
N TYR A 85 -16.76 -22.36 -16.44
CA TYR A 85 -16.41 -23.50 -17.30
C TYR A 85 -17.59 -24.43 -17.61
N GLY A 86 -18.79 -24.17 -17.06
CA GLY A 86 -19.96 -25.01 -17.27
C GLY A 86 -19.87 -26.39 -16.62
N ALA A 87 -18.94 -26.58 -15.69
CA ALA A 87 -18.79 -27.82 -14.93
C ALA A 87 -20.05 -28.10 -14.09
N PRO A 88 -20.44 -29.37 -13.84
CA PRO A 88 -21.62 -29.67 -13.04
C PRO A 88 -21.49 -29.05 -11.64
N LYS A 89 -22.56 -28.39 -11.20
CA LYS A 89 -22.67 -27.86 -9.83
C LYS A 89 -22.56 -29.07 -8.89
N VAL A 90 -21.57 -29.03 -7.99
CA VAL A 90 -21.13 -30.10 -7.09
C VAL A 90 -22.19 -31.21 -6.94
N GLU A 91 -21.93 -32.38 -7.50
CA GLU A 91 -22.74 -33.58 -7.23
C GLU A 91 -22.64 -33.88 -5.73
N GLU A 92 -23.80 -34.03 -5.08
CA GLU A 92 -24.00 -34.25 -3.64
C GLU A 92 -23.13 -35.36 -3.02
#